data_AF-A0A3D4WBJ2-F1
#
_entry.id   AF-A0A3D4WBJ2-F1
#
_cell.length_a   1.000
_cell.length_b   1.000
_cell.length_c   1.000
_cell.angle_alpha   90.00
_cell.angle_beta   90.00
_cell.angle_gamma   90.00
#
_symmetry.space_group_name_H-M   'P 1'
#
loop_
_entity.id
_entity.type
_entity.pdbx_description
1 polymer ?
#
loop_
_entity_poly.entity_id
_entity_poly.type
_entity_poly.pdbx_seq_one_letter_code
_entity_poly.pdbx_strand_id
1 'polypeptide(L)'
;MRILTFDIEEWYHLLELKSTSRPDQWVGFEPRLEANTERILTLLNESGVKATFFVMGWIARHSPSVIRRIAEAGHELGVHSWDHSLISKQSRMEFREDLKKSCGEVSGLSGKPVRMYRAPGFSIVSDTIWALEELMRQGIIADASIFPTSRAHGGFPSFPVDQPCII
;
A
#
# COMPACT_ATOMS: atom_id res chain seq x y z
N MET A 1 -6.26 11.07 -9.56
CA MET A 1 -6.31 9.81 -8.80
C MET A 1 -7.33 8.89 -9.46
N ARG A 2 -6.97 7.63 -9.71
CA ARG A 2 -7.92 6.64 -10.24
C ARG A 2 -8.69 6.03 -9.07
N ILE A 3 -10.01 5.94 -9.21
CA ILE A 3 -10.92 5.62 -8.10
C ILE A 3 -11.03 4.11 -7.82
N LEU A 4 -10.76 3.26 -8.82
CA LEU A 4 -10.65 1.82 -8.61
C LEU A 4 -9.25 1.51 -8.10
N THR A 5 -9.17 0.91 -6.92
CA THR A 5 -7.89 0.67 -6.24
C THR A 5 -7.77 -0.76 -5.75
N PHE A 6 -6.55 -1.28 -5.74
CA PHE A 6 -6.22 -2.60 -5.21
C PHE A 6 -5.05 -2.50 -4.25
N ASP A 7 -5.13 -3.22 -3.14
CA ASP A 7 -3.98 -3.42 -2.26
C ASP A 7 -3.32 -4.75 -2.68
N ILE A 8 -2.04 -4.67 -3.02
CA ILE A 8 -1.25 -5.81 -3.49
C ILE A 8 -0.67 -6.49 -2.27
N GLU A 9 -1.36 -7.53 -1.83
CA GLU A 9 -1.07 -8.35 -0.66
C GLU A 9 -1.19 -9.85 -1.00
N GLU A 10 -0.39 -10.69 -0.35
CA GLU A 10 -0.57 -12.13 -0.37
C GLU A 10 -1.56 -12.58 0.70
N TRP A 11 -2.12 -13.77 0.55
CA TRP A 11 -3.12 -14.32 1.47
C TRP A 11 -2.60 -14.52 2.90
N TYR A 12 -1.28 -14.50 3.09
CA TYR A 12 -0.60 -14.60 4.38
C TYR A 12 -0.19 -13.25 4.99
N HIS A 13 -0.47 -12.10 4.38
CA HIS A 13 -0.17 -10.78 4.98
C HIS A 13 -1.23 -10.33 6.02
N LEU A 14 -1.74 -11.26 6.82
CA LEU A 14 -2.82 -11.00 7.77
C LEU A 14 -2.33 -10.32 9.06
N LEU A 15 -2.94 -9.20 9.42
CA LEU A 15 -2.56 -8.38 10.58
C LEU A 15 -2.77 -9.07 11.94
N GLU A 16 -3.76 -9.96 12.03
CA GLU A 16 -4.20 -10.56 13.30
C GLU A 16 -3.77 -12.02 13.49
N LEU A 17 -2.98 -12.57 12.56
CA LEU A 17 -2.57 -13.97 12.61
C LEU A 17 -1.10 -14.11 13.00
N LYS A 18 -0.84 -14.65 14.20
CA LYS A 18 0.54 -14.82 14.73
C LYS A 18 1.44 -15.67 13.84
N SER A 19 0.90 -16.71 13.20
CA SER A 19 1.67 -17.61 12.34
C SER A 19 2.15 -16.98 11.04
N THR A 20 1.66 -15.78 10.71
CA THR A 20 2.06 -15.03 9.52
C THR A 20 2.47 -13.60 9.87
N SER A 21 2.82 -13.35 11.13
CA SER A 21 3.11 -12.00 11.63
C SER A 21 4.51 -11.50 11.30
N ARG A 22 5.40 -12.38 10.80
CA ARG A 22 6.79 -12.02 10.52
C ARG A 22 7.18 -12.32 9.06
N PRO A 23 7.89 -11.40 8.40
CA PRO A 23 8.32 -11.59 7.00
C PRO A 23 9.20 -12.82 6.73
N ASP A 24 9.96 -13.28 7.72
CA ASP A 24 10.81 -14.47 7.58
C ASP A 24 10.00 -15.77 7.48
N GLN A 25 8.73 -15.76 7.91
CA GLN A 25 7.82 -16.91 7.79
C GLN A 25 7.17 -17.00 6.41
N TRP A 26 7.12 -15.90 5.66
CA TRP A 26 6.33 -15.81 4.43
C TRP A 26 6.90 -16.62 3.27
N VAL A 27 8.23 -16.79 3.23
CA VAL A 27 8.92 -17.51 2.15
C VAL A 27 8.49 -18.98 2.03
N GLY A 28 7.93 -19.56 3.10
CA GLY A 28 7.46 -20.94 3.11
C GLY A 28 6.03 -21.14 2.60
N PHE A 29 5.27 -20.06 2.36
CA PHE A 29 3.88 -20.17 1.90
C PHE A 29 3.79 -20.18 0.38
N GLU A 30 2.80 -20.90 -0.15
CA GLU A 30 2.50 -20.93 -1.58
C GLU A 30 2.05 -19.53 -2.05
N PRO A 31 2.73 -18.91 -3.03
CA PRO A 31 2.32 -17.61 -3.57
C PRO A 31 1.09 -17.74 -4.46
N ARG A 32 0.18 -16.76 -4.38
CA ARG A 32 -1.05 -16.69 -5.20
C ARG A 32 -1.21 -15.35 -5.91
N LEU A 33 -0.40 -14.36 -5.54
CA LEU A 33 -0.54 -12.99 -5.99
C LEU A 33 -0.41 -12.84 -7.50
N GLU A 34 0.58 -13.48 -8.12
CA GLU A 34 0.89 -13.26 -9.54
C GLU A 34 -0.27 -13.67 -10.46
N ALA A 35 -0.81 -14.88 -10.29
CA ALA A 35 -1.91 -15.37 -11.10
C ALA A 35 -3.20 -14.54 -10.91
N ASN A 36 -3.46 -14.07 -9.68
CA ASN A 36 -4.64 -13.24 -9.41
C ASN A 36 -4.48 -11.82 -9.92
N THR A 37 -3.29 -11.24 -9.78
CA THR A 37 -2.98 -9.92 -10.34
C THR A 37 -3.13 -9.94 -11.85
N GLU A 38 -2.66 -11.00 -12.52
CA GLU A 38 -2.83 -11.12 -13.96
C GLU A 38 -4.29 -11.16 -14.40
N ARG A 39 -5.14 -11.91 -13.68
CA ARG A 39 -6.58 -11.92 -13.96
C ARG A 39 -7.20 -10.51 -13.82
N ILE A 40 -6.81 -9.76 -12.80
CA ILE A 40 -7.26 -8.38 -12.60
C ILE A 40 -6.79 -7.49 -13.76
N LEU A 41 -5.52 -7.58 -14.16
CA LEU A 41 -4.98 -6.80 -15.27
C LEU A 41 -5.68 -7.12 -16.60
N THR A 42 -5.99 -8.39 -16.88
CA THR A 42 -6.79 -8.79 -18.04
C THR A 42 -8.16 -8.12 -18.04
N LEU A 43 -8.90 -8.19 -16.92
CA LEU A 43 -10.22 -7.57 -16.81
C LEU A 43 -10.16 -6.04 -16.94
N LEU A 44 -9.14 -5.39 -16.36
CA LEU A 44 -8.93 -3.95 -16.51
C LEU A 44 -8.62 -3.57 -17.96
N ASN A 45 -7.85 -4.39 -18.67
CA ASN A 45 -7.54 -4.18 -20.08
C ASN A 45 -8.79 -4.35 -20.97
N GLU A 46 -9.55 -5.42 -20.77
CA GLU A 46 -10.80 -5.68 -21.51
C GLU A 46 -11.85 -4.59 -21.29
N SER A 47 -11.90 -4.00 -20.09
CA SER A 47 -12.81 -2.90 -19.76
C SER A 47 -12.28 -1.51 -20.12
N GLY A 48 -11.03 -1.40 -20.58
CA GLY A 48 -10.39 -0.10 -20.84
C GLY A 48 -10.18 0.77 -19.58
N VAL A 49 -10.30 0.19 -18.38
CA VAL A 49 -10.21 0.91 -17.11
C VAL A 49 -8.78 0.94 -16.61
N LYS A 50 -8.35 2.09 -16.07
CA LYS A 50 -7.10 2.20 -15.33
C LYS A 50 -7.36 2.34 -13.84
N ALA A 51 -6.64 1.53 -13.05
CA ALA A 51 -6.66 1.55 -11.59
C ALA A 51 -5.37 2.07 -10.94
N THR A 52 -5.39 2.18 -9.61
CA THR A 52 -4.24 2.42 -8.73
C THR A 52 -3.97 1.19 -7.87
N PHE A 53 -2.72 0.77 -7.76
CA PHE A 53 -2.30 -0.40 -7.00
C PHE A 53 -1.36 0.03 -5.88
N PHE A 54 -1.74 -0.20 -4.62
CA PHE A 54 -0.89 0.07 -3.47
C PHE A 54 -0.04 -1.16 -3.16
N VAL A 55 1.27 -1.02 -3.25
CA VAL A 55 2.22 -2.12 -3.26
C VAL A 55 3.02 -2.17 -1.97
N MET A 56 3.08 -3.35 -1.35
CA MET A 56 4.02 -3.62 -0.27
C MET A 56 5.45 -3.67 -0.80
N GLY A 57 6.40 -3.03 -0.11
CA GLY A 57 7.82 -3.08 -0.44
C GLY A 57 8.38 -4.50 -0.45
N TRP A 58 7.92 -5.37 0.47
CA TRP A 58 8.29 -6.79 0.48
C TRP A 58 7.87 -7.50 -0.81
N ILE A 59 6.64 -7.26 -1.29
CA ILE A 59 6.17 -7.85 -2.57
C ILE A 59 6.97 -7.29 -3.73
N ALA A 60 7.26 -5.99 -3.75
CA ALA A 60 8.08 -5.40 -4.80
C ALA A 60 9.45 -6.10 -4.91
N ARG A 61 10.07 -6.40 -3.77
CA ARG A 61 11.34 -7.14 -3.73
C ARG A 61 11.22 -8.61 -4.16
N HIS A 62 10.18 -9.32 -3.74
CA HIS A 62 10.08 -10.78 -3.96
C HIS A 62 9.32 -11.16 -5.23
N SER A 63 8.54 -10.26 -5.80
CA SER A 63 7.76 -10.46 -7.03
C SER A 63 7.87 -9.25 -7.98
N PRO A 64 9.09 -8.87 -8.40
CA PRO A 64 9.31 -7.66 -9.20
C PRO A 64 8.62 -7.71 -10.58
N SER A 65 8.37 -8.90 -11.13
CA SER A 65 7.61 -9.08 -12.38
C SER A 65 6.20 -8.52 -12.28
N VAL A 66 5.52 -8.73 -11.15
CA VAL A 66 4.16 -8.23 -10.90
C VAL A 66 4.13 -6.70 -10.97
N ILE A 67 5.10 -6.04 -10.32
CA ILE A 67 5.16 -4.58 -10.28
C ILE A 67 5.42 -3.98 -11.66
N ARG A 68 6.34 -4.57 -12.42
CA ARG A 68 6.62 -4.17 -13.80
C ARG A 68 5.40 -4.30 -14.69
N ARG A 69 4.69 -5.43 -14.62
CA ARG A 69 3.46 -5.65 -15.41
C ARG A 69 2.38 -4.62 -15.11
N ILE A 70 2.15 -4.31 -13.82
CA ILE A 70 1.19 -3.26 -13.43
C ILE A 70 1.61 -1.90 -14.03
N ALA A 71 2.90 -1.56 -13.95
CA ALA A 71 3.43 -0.30 -14.47
C ALA A 71 3.36 -0.21 -16.02
N GLU A 72 3.73 -1.29 -16.71
CA GLU A 72 3.71 -1.45 -18.18
C GLU A 72 2.29 -1.39 -18.73
N ALA A 73 1.32 -1.97 -18.01
CA ALA A 73 -0.12 -1.83 -18.30
C ALA A 73 -0.64 -0.39 -18.06
N GLY A 74 0.20 0.53 -17.60
CA GLY A 74 -0.13 1.95 -17.45
C GLY A 74 -0.92 2.28 -16.18
N HIS A 75 -0.97 1.36 -15.21
CA HIS A 75 -1.62 1.59 -13.92
C HIS A 75 -0.79 2.51 -13.01
N GLU A 76 -1.44 3.10 -12.01
CA GLU A 76 -0.79 4.00 -11.05
C GLU A 76 -0.31 3.14 -9.87
N LEU A 77 0.87 3.44 -9.34
CA LEU A 77 1.45 2.70 -8.23
C LEU A 77 1.53 3.61 -7.01
N GLY A 78 1.00 3.11 -5.90
CA GLY A 78 1.15 3.65 -4.55
C GLY A 78 1.94 2.69 -3.66
N VAL A 79 2.31 3.13 -2.46
CA VAL A 79 2.97 2.28 -1.45
C VAL A 79 1.97 1.85 -0.37
N HIS A 80 2.14 0.61 0.09
CA HIS A 80 1.36 0.00 1.17
C HIS A 80 2.25 -0.54 2.30
N SER A 81 3.19 0.29 2.79
CA SER A 81 4.30 -0.08 3.71
C SER A 81 5.29 -1.12 3.15
N TRP A 82 6.31 -1.48 3.92
CA TRP A 82 7.22 -2.57 3.55
C TRP A 82 6.61 -3.95 3.81
N ASP A 83 6.16 -4.19 5.04
CA ASP A 83 5.75 -5.51 5.55
C ASP A 83 4.34 -5.52 6.17
N HIS A 84 3.46 -4.65 5.69
CA HIS A 84 2.07 -4.56 6.15
C HIS A 84 1.94 -4.17 7.64
N SER A 85 2.93 -3.45 8.17
CA SER A 85 2.91 -2.99 9.56
C SER A 85 1.90 -1.85 9.80
N LEU A 86 1.12 -1.95 10.87
CA LEU A 86 0.27 -0.85 11.35
C LEU A 86 1.14 0.34 11.77
N ILE A 87 0.69 1.56 11.47
CA ILE A 87 1.43 2.79 11.84
C ILE A 87 1.53 2.93 13.36
N SER A 88 0.50 2.50 14.10
CA SER A 88 0.48 2.53 15.57
C SER A 88 1.53 1.64 16.23
N LYS A 89 2.13 0.71 15.48
CA LYS A 89 3.23 -0.16 15.94
C LYS A 89 4.61 0.36 15.55
N GLN A 90 4.68 1.54 14.95
CA GLN A 90 5.92 2.14 14.46
C GLN A 90 6.19 3.46 15.19
N SER A 91 7.44 3.70 15.51
CA SER A 91 7.93 5.05 15.75
C SER A 91 7.93 5.86 14.46
N ARG A 92 7.96 7.19 14.60
CA ARG A 92 8.05 8.11 13.46
C ARG A 92 9.29 7.88 12.59
N MET A 93 10.40 7.46 13.19
CA MET A 93 11.63 7.11 12.48
C MET A 93 11.49 5.80 11.70
N GLU A 94 10.88 4.77 12.30
CA GLU A 94 10.62 3.49 11.62
C GLU A 94 9.70 3.69 10.42
N PHE A 95 8.61 4.45 10.58
CA PHE A 95 7.70 4.79 9.48
C PHE A 95 8.42 5.53 8.34
N ARG A 96 9.29 6.48 8.67
CA ARG A 96 10.07 7.22 7.67
C ARG A 96 10.96 6.29 6.86
N GLU A 97 11.70 5.39 7.51
CA GLU A 97 12.60 4.47 6.80
C GLU A 97 11.82 3.40 6.02
N ASP A 98 10.70 2.90 6.55
CA ASP A 98 9.77 2.02 5.84
C ASP A 98 9.28 2.66 4.54
N LEU A 99 8.75 3.89 4.64
CA LEU A 99 8.22 4.64 3.50
C LEU A 99 9.31 4.87 2.45
N LYS A 100 10.49 5.31 2.87
CA LYS A 100 11.62 5.60 1.98
C LYS A 100 12.05 4.35 1.21
N LYS A 101 12.18 3.23 1.93
CA LYS A 101 12.59 1.95 1.38
C LYS A 101 11.55 1.41 0.40
N SER A 102 10.27 1.47 0.76
CA SER A 102 9.17 1.00 -0.07
C SER A 102 8.99 1.85 -1.33
N CYS A 103 9.03 3.18 -1.20
CA CYS A 103 9.01 4.09 -2.34
C CYS A 103 10.21 3.85 -3.27
N GLY A 104 11.41 3.66 -2.72
CA GLY A 104 12.62 3.36 -3.49
C GLY A 104 12.49 2.09 -4.33
N GLU A 105 12.02 1.00 -3.71
CA GLU A 105 11.85 -0.29 -4.40
C GLU A 105 10.77 -0.21 -5.51
N VAL A 106 9.59 0.34 -5.20
CA VAL A 106 8.48 0.44 -6.16
C VAL A 106 8.79 1.42 -7.30
N SER A 107 9.42 2.56 -6.99
CA SER A 107 9.81 3.53 -8.02
C SER A 107 10.90 2.98 -8.94
N GLY A 108 11.89 2.26 -8.40
CA GLY A 108 12.94 1.61 -9.18
C GLY A 108 12.41 0.57 -10.17
N LEU A 109 11.38 -0.19 -9.79
CA LEU A 109 10.76 -1.19 -10.67
C LEU A 109 9.81 -0.60 -11.70
N SER A 110 9.11 0.48 -11.35
CA SER A 110 8.11 1.11 -12.22
C SER A 110 8.67 2.18 -13.16
N GLY A 111 9.87 2.68 -12.89
CA GLY A 111 10.47 3.81 -13.61
C GLY A 111 9.74 5.13 -13.38
N LYS A 112 8.86 5.21 -12.38
CA LYS A 112 8.02 6.38 -12.08
C LYS A 112 8.09 6.74 -10.59
N PRO A 113 7.98 8.03 -10.22
CA PRO A 113 7.87 8.41 -8.82
C PRO A 113 6.56 7.90 -8.23
N VAL A 114 6.61 7.40 -6.99
CA VAL A 114 5.42 7.03 -6.22
C VAL A 114 4.94 8.26 -5.46
N ARG A 115 3.65 8.59 -5.59
CA ARG A 115 3.05 9.79 -4.99
C ARG A 115 1.78 9.51 -4.17
N MET A 116 1.40 8.24 -4.07
CA MET A 116 0.21 7.77 -3.38
C MET A 116 0.59 6.81 -2.25
N TYR A 117 -0.12 6.88 -1.13
CA TYR A 117 0.05 5.95 -0.02
C TYR A 117 -1.30 5.43 0.50
N ARG A 118 -1.29 4.20 0.99
CA ARG A 118 -2.35 3.65 1.84
C ARG A 118 -1.72 2.91 3.00
N ALA A 119 -2.20 3.15 4.22
CA ALA A 119 -1.73 2.53 5.43
C ALA A 119 -2.34 1.13 5.58
N PRO A 120 -1.53 0.11 5.93
CA PRO A 120 -2.03 -1.17 6.41
C PRO A 120 -3.09 -1.02 7.49
N GLY A 121 -4.19 -1.76 7.36
CA GLY A 121 -5.32 -1.68 8.29
C GLY A 121 -6.01 -0.31 8.35
N PHE A 122 -5.71 0.59 7.40
CA PHE A 122 -6.14 1.98 7.40
C PHE A 122 -5.76 2.75 8.68
N SER A 123 -4.56 2.47 9.18
CA SER A 123 -4.13 2.86 10.54
C SER A 123 -3.64 4.32 10.69
N ILE A 124 -4.07 5.22 9.80
CA ILE A 124 -3.95 6.67 10.05
C ILE A 124 -5.21 7.12 10.80
N VAL A 125 -5.03 7.39 12.09
CA VAL A 125 -6.06 7.83 13.04
C VAL A 125 -5.52 9.04 13.82
N SER A 126 -6.28 9.57 14.78
CA SER A 126 -5.87 10.74 15.59
C SER A 126 -4.45 10.63 16.14
N ASP A 127 -4.10 9.49 16.74
CA ASP A 127 -2.79 9.28 17.40
C ASP A 127 -1.64 9.09 16.41
N THR A 128 -1.95 8.74 15.16
CA THR A 128 -0.97 8.47 14.09
C THR A 128 -1.03 9.51 12.97
N ILE A 129 -1.74 10.63 13.17
CA ILE A 129 -1.92 11.68 12.16
C ILE A 129 -0.59 12.33 11.74
N TRP A 130 0.43 12.25 12.61
CA TRP A 130 1.80 12.65 12.31
C TRP A 130 2.39 11.94 11.09
N ALA A 131 1.84 10.78 10.69
CA ALA A 131 2.25 10.06 9.49
C ALA A 131 2.04 10.89 8.22
N LEU A 132 1.00 11.74 8.17
CA LEU A 132 0.77 12.63 7.02
C LEU A 132 1.95 13.58 6.78
N GLU A 133 2.57 14.10 7.85
CA GLU A 133 3.75 14.95 7.73
C GLU A 133 4.95 14.20 7.15
N GLU A 134 5.12 12.92 7.51
CA GLU A 134 6.19 12.08 6.96
C GLU A 134 5.93 11.70 5.50
N LEU A 135 4.67 11.46 5.13
CA LEU A 135 4.25 11.27 3.73
C LEU A 135 4.64 12.48 2.87
N MET A 136 4.27 13.70 3.30
CA MET A 136 4.61 14.95 2.59
C MET A 136 6.11 15.11 2.41
N ARG A 137 6.89 14.87 3.47
CA ARG A 137 8.36 15.02 3.44
C ARG A 137 9.04 14.11 2.41
N GLN A 138 8.38 13.03 2.00
CA GLN A 138 8.90 12.08 1.02
C GLN A 138 8.23 12.19 -0.36
N GLY A 139 7.43 13.25 -0.59
CA GLY A 139 6.85 13.53 -1.90
C GLY A 139 5.56 12.75 -2.20
N ILE A 140 4.95 12.11 -1.20
CA ILE A 140 3.58 11.61 -1.29
C ILE A 140 2.64 12.81 -1.22
N ILE A 141 1.70 12.88 -2.18
CA ILE A 141 0.76 14.01 -2.33
C ILE A 141 -0.68 13.60 -2.07
N ALA A 142 -0.93 12.30 -1.89
CA ALA A 142 -2.26 11.82 -1.55
C ALA A 142 -2.22 10.50 -0.75
N ASP A 143 -3.10 10.45 0.25
CA ASP A 143 -3.35 9.30 1.11
C ASP A 143 -4.77 8.76 0.91
N ALA A 144 -4.88 7.43 0.86
CA ALA A 144 -6.15 6.72 0.73
C ALA A 144 -6.45 5.86 1.98
N SER A 145 -6.11 6.35 3.18
CA SER A 145 -6.22 5.62 4.44
C SER A 145 -7.30 6.16 5.38
N ILE A 146 -7.59 7.46 5.34
CA ILE A 146 -8.48 8.11 6.30
C ILE A 146 -9.94 8.08 5.81
N PHE A 147 -10.87 7.74 6.71
CA PHE A 147 -12.31 7.75 6.45
C PHE A 147 -13.09 8.01 7.76
N PRO A 148 -14.26 8.70 7.71
CA PRO A 148 -14.95 9.27 8.88
C PRO A 148 -15.86 8.26 9.60
N THR A 149 -15.33 7.10 9.96
CA THR A 149 -16.01 6.11 10.83
C THR A 149 -14.96 5.32 11.61
N SER A 150 -15.37 4.36 12.45
CA SER A 150 -14.47 3.47 13.18
C SER A 150 -14.42 2.09 12.55
N ARG A 151 -13.22 1.51 12.51
CA ARG A 151 -12.97 0.12 12.10
C ARG A 151 -11.81 -0.45 12.92
N ALA A 152 -11.71 -1.78 13.01
CA ALA A 152 -10.70 -2.52 13.77
C ALA A 152 -9.37 -1.78 14.09
N HIS A 153 -8.58 -1.42 13.08
CA HIS A 153 -7.29 -0.72 13.25
C HIS A 153 -7.28 0.73 12.77
N GLY A 154 -8.40 1.22 12.23
CA GLY A 154 -8.41 2.42 11.41
C GLY A 154 -9.73 3.16 11.48
N GLY A 155 -9.82 4.21 10.67
CA GLY A 155 -10.97 5.09 10.66
C GLY A 155 -10.88 6.15 11.75
N PHE A 156 -11.32 7.35 11.37
CA PHE A 156 -11.15 8.57 12.15
C PHE A 156 -12.49 9.30 12.23
N PRO A 157 -13.37 8.97 13.21
CA PRO A 157 -14.76 9.44 13.25
C PRO A 157 -14.93 10.96 13.24
N SER A 158 -13.98 11.72 13.79
CA SER A 158 -14.01 13.18 13.81
C SER A 158 -13.40 13.82 12.55
N PHE A 159 -12.95 13.03 11.58
CA PHE A 159 -12.39 13.56 10.34
C PHE A 159 -13.51 14.16 9.47
N PRO A 160 -13.32 15.35 8.89
CA PRO A 160 -14.42 16.14 8.34
C PRO A 160 -14.92 15.69 6.95
N VAL A 161 -14.15 14.83 6.26
CA VAL A 161 -14.43 14.45 4.87
C VAL A 161 -14.27 12.94 4.66
N ASP A 162 -14.95 12.41 3.65
CA ASP A 162 -14.92 11.02 3.21
C ASP A 162 -14.11 10.82 1.91
N GLN A 163 -13.38 11.84 1.49
CA GLN A 163 -12.53 11.84 0.30
C GLN A 163 -11.06 11.55 0.66
N PRO A 164 -10.28 10.95 -0.26
CA PRO A 164 -8.84 10.77 -0.06
C PRO A 164 -8.14 12.09 0.25
N CYS A 165 -7.22 12.03 1.20
CA CYS A 165 -6.53 13.20 1.70
C CYS A 165 -5.50 13.66 0.67
N ILE A 166 -5.71 14.82 0.08
CA ILE A 166 -4.69 15.50 -0.71
C ILE A 166 -3.76 16.20 0.27
N ILE A 167 -2.48 15.87 0.22
CA ILE A 167 -1.45 16.33 1.17
C ILE A 167 -0.45 17.26 0.47
#